data_AF-A0A2V8T8W5-F1
#
_entry.id   AF-A0A2V8T8W5-F1
#
_cell.length_a   1.000
_cell.length_b   1.000
_cell.length_c   1.000
_cell.angle_alpha   90.00
_cell.angle_beta   90.00
_cell.angle_gamma   90.00
#
_symmetry.space_group_name_H-M   'P 1'
#
loop_
_entity.id
_entity.type
_entity.pdbx_description
1 polymer ?
#
loop_
_entity_poly.entity_id
_entity_poly.type
_entity_poly.pdbx_seq_one_letter_code
_entity_poly.pdbx_strand_id
1 'polypeptide(L)'
;MQIDDLLQFMVRQGASDLHLKAARPPLLRINGKLLPLKSEPLPVEAVRALLMSILDDRQKAQLETEFYVDLAYSLPGVSRFRATVYFQRGSVSAVFRRVPFEFPSLDEWNLPEVLKEFTTLPQGLVLLTGPAGSGKSSTLAALIQETVNTRPVHVVSIEDPIEFLITDSTGCASQREIGTDTRSFAEALRNTLRQDPDVIMVGEMRDRETTETALSAAETGHLVLSTLHTNSAAQTVDRIVGAFPEAQHRAIRLQLSQVIEAVICLRLIERRDGEGMVAAVEIMKGSPRVRKLIADGNLPELYEEIERSVGYERMQSLNQSLTALVVNGVVSRDRALAESPQPADLDLMLRKLLLPNQGGAAPEDDMAVSSADYSHILRLQEVQKAYDELQERYQRELTERDALIVRLEEELRGQNQAGSTVEGTVRALTEEKEKLARQIVFQKQELEGKIEKLQMRIRDLTSTPAGSGIYRR
;
A
#
# COMPACT_ATOMS: atom_id res chain seq x y z
N MET A 1 -24.15 17.30 34.44
CA MET A 1 -23.60 16.84 33.15
C MET A 1 -22.10 16.79 33.35
N GLN A 2 -21.50 15.60 33.30
CA GLN A 2 -20.05 15.45 33.32
C GLN A 2 -19.52 15.37 31.89
N ILE A 3 -18.22 15.58 31.71
CA ILE A 3 -17.58 15.47 30.39
C ILE A 3 -17.65 14.03 29.86
N ASP A 4 -17.49 13.04 30.76
CA ASP A 4 -17.58 11.61 30.49
C ASP A 4 -18.92 11.23 29.84
N ASP A 5 -20.03 11.80 30.34
CA ASP A 5 -21.38 11.54 29.81
C ASP A 5 -21.50 11.99 28.34
N LEU A 6 -20.91 13.16 28.03
CA LEU A 6 -20.92 13.74 26.68
C LEU A 6 -20.06 12.93 25.72
N LEU A 7 -18.89 12.47 26.18
CA LEU A 7 -17.98 11.64 25.39
C LEU A 7 -18.56 10.24 25.15
N GLN A 8 -19.21 9.64 26.16
CA GLN A 8 -19.91 8.37 26.00
C GLN A 8 -21.12 8.52 25.06
N PHE A 9 -21.81 9.67 25.09
CA PHE A 9 -22.88 9.96 24.12
C PHE A 9 -22.33 10.15 22.70
N MET A 10 -21.22 10.90 22.54
CA MET A 10 -20.51 11.08 21.27
C MET A 10 -20.18 9.74 20.61
N VAL A 11 -19.59 8.80 21.37
CA VAL A 11 -19.25 7.46 20.86
C VAL A 11 -20.50 6.67 20.47
N ARG A 12 -21.56 6.67 21.30
CA ARG A 12 -22.82 5.97 21.00
C ARG A 12 -23.51 6.48 19.74
N GLN A 13 -23.34 7.77 19.40
CA GLN A 13 -23.89 8.36 18.18
C GLN A 13 -22.98 8.17 16.95
N GLY A 14 -21.83 7.52 17.10
CA GLY A 14 -20.85 7.37 16.01
C GLY A 14 -20.26 8.71 15.54
N ALA A 15 -20.19 9.71 16.41
CA ALA A 15 -19.66 11.02 16.07
C ALA A 15 -18.11 11.02 16.03
N SER A 16 -17.53 11.75 15.08
CA SER A 16 -16.07 11.90 14.93
C SER A 16 -15.52 12.92 15.92
N ASP A 17 -16.25 14.03 16.13
CA ASP A 17 -15.84 15.14 16.99
C ASP A 17 -16.99 15.63 17.89
N LEU A 18 -16.67 16.05 19.10
CA LEU A 18 -17.53 16.79 20.02
C LEU A 18 -16.95 18.20 20.21
N HIS A 19 -17.77 19.22 19.95
CA HIS A 19 -17.40 20.62 20.15
C HIS A 19 -18.16 21.20 21.34
N LEU A 20 -17.41 21.81 22.27
CA LEU A 20 -17.93 22.50 23.44
C LEU A 20 -17.61 23.99 23.35
N LYS A 21 -18.66 24.82 23.43
CA LYS A 21 -18.56 26.27 23.33
C LYS A 21 -19.64 26.92 24.20
N ALA A 22 -19.28 28.01 24.85
CA ALA A 22 -20.21 28.79 25.66
C ALA A 22 -21.38 29.36 24.82
N ALA A 23 -22.53 29.51 25.47
CA ALA A 23 -23.79 29.98 24.90
C ALA A 23 -24.30 29.14 23.71
N ARG A 24 -23.86 27.88 23.59
CA ARG A 24 -24.41 26.90 22.64
C ARG A 24 -24.57 25.52 23.27
N PRO A 25 -25.49 24.69 22.73
CA PRO A 25 -25.52 23.28 23.06
C PRO A 25 -24.21 22.62 22.58
N PRO A 26 -23.77 21.52 23.21
CA PRO A 26 -22.72 20.68 22.64
C PRO A 26 -23.06 20.30 21.20
N LEU A 27 -22.06 20.30 20.32
CA LEU A 27 -22.23 19.93 18.92
C LEU A 27 -21.47 18.64 18.64
N LEU A 28 -22.09 17.70 17.93
CA LEU A 28 -21.45 16.51 17.42
C LEU A 28 -21.19 16.64 15.92
N ARG A 29 -20.04 16.16 15.45
CA ARG A 29 -19.81 15.94 14.02
C ARG A 29 -20.17 14.50 13.66
N ILE A 30 -21.20 14.33 12.84
CA ILE A 30 -21.65 13.02 12.35
C ILE A 30 -21.69 13.08 10.83
N ASN A 31 -20.97 12.17 10.17
CA ASN A 31 -20.84 12.12 8.70
C ASN A 31 -20.47 13.49 8.10
N GLY A 32 -19.47 14.15 8.70
CA GLY A 32 -18.97 15.46 8.31
C GLY A 32 -19.84 16.66 8.72
N LYS A 33 -21.09 16.46 9.14
CA LYS A 33 -22.05 17.52 9.49
C LYS A 33 -22.03 17.82 10.99
N LEU A 34 -22.03 19.10 11.36
CA LEU A 34 -22.16 19.55 12.75
C LEU A 34 -23.62 19.62 13.16
N LEU A 35 -23.99 18.87 14.19
CA LEU A 35 -25.36 18.75 14.69
C LEU A 35 -25.40 19.09 16.19
N PRO A 36 -26.30 19.98 16.63
CA PRO A 36 -26.46 20.29 18.05
C PRO A 36 -27.16 19.15 18.80
N LEU A 37 -26.71 18.89 20.02
CA LEU A 37 -27.47 18.06 20.96
C LEU A 37 -28.78 18.74 21.32
N LYS A 38 -29.81 17.92 21.58
CA LYS A 38 -31.09 18.38 22.15
C LYS A 38 -30.90 18.67 23.64
N SER A 39 -30.16 19.74 23.94
CA SER A 39 -29.93 20.24 25.30
C SER A 39 -29.98 21.76 25.32
N GLU A 40 -30.09 22.33 26.52
CA GLU A 40 -29.94 23.76 26.70
C GLU A 40 -28.52 24.24 26.33
N PRO A 41 -28.37 25.51 25.92
CA PRO A 41 -27.06 26.12 25.75
C PRO A 41 -26.23 26.11 27.04
N LEU A 42 -24.93 25.82 26.93
CA LEU A 42 -24.06 25.79 28.09
C LEU A 42 -23.62 27.20 28.51
N PRO A 43 -23.78 27.59 29.79
CA PRO A 43 -23.23 28.86 30.28
C PRO A 43 -21.70 28.83 30.32
N VAL A 44 -21.07 30.02 30.31
CA VAL A 44 -19.61 30.18 30.24
C VAL A 44 -18.92 29.44 31.40
N GLU A 45 -19.48 29.58 32.59
CA GLU A 45 -18.96 29.03 33.84
C GLU A 45 -19.03 27.50 33.83
N ALA A 46 -20.09 26.92 33.26
CA ALA A 46 -20.23 25.46 33.14
C ALA A 46 -19.22 24.87 32.15
N VAL A 47 -19.03 25.51 30.99
CA VAL A 47 -18.00 25.07 30.03
C VAL A 47 -16.62 25.15 30.66
N ARG A 48 -16.31 26.24 31.36
CA ARG A 48 -15.04 26.38 32.09
C ARG A 48 -14.87 25.30 33.14
N ALA A 49 -15.88 25.04 33.97
CA ALA A 49 -15.80 24.02 35.01
C ALA A 49 -15.55 22.61 34.41
N LEU A 50 -16.27 22.26 33.34
CA LEU A 50 -16.10 21.00 32.62
C LEU A 50 -14.68 20.84 32.09
N LEU A 51 -14.18 21.84 31.36
CA LEU A 51 -12.88 21.75 30.69
C LEU A 51 -11.71 21.83 31.69
N MET A 52 -11.81 22.63 32.74
CA MET A 52 -10.75 22.70 33.75
C MET A 52 -10.66 21.44 34.60
N SER A 53 -11.72 20.63 34.68
CA SER A 53 -11.73 19.38 35.44
C SER A 53 -10.92 18.25 34.81
N ILE A 54 -10.66 18.33 33.50
CA ILE A 54 -9.88 17.32 32.76
C ILE A 54 -8.41 17.71 32.55
N LEU A 55 -8.03 18.93 32.93
CA LEU A 55 -6.66 19.42 32.78
C LEU A 55 -5.87 19.18 34.06
N ASP A 56 -4.62 18.75 33.93
CA ASP A 56 -3.65 18.78 35.02
C ASP A 56 -3.11 20.21 35.25
N ASP A 57 -2.32 20.41 36.31
CA ASP A 57 -1.84 21.74 36.67
C ASP A 57 -0.84 22.32 35.64
N ARG A 58 -0.08 21.46 34.94
CA ARG A 58 0.82 21.88 33.86
C ARG A 58 0.01 22.35 32.65
N GLN A 59 -1.02 21.61 32.27
CA GLN A 59 -1.93 21.92 31.17
C GLN A 59 -2.76 23.18 31.45
N LYS A 60 -3.19 23.39 32.70
CA LYS A 60 -3.85 24.65 33.12
C LYS A 60 -2.91 25.84 32.96
N ALA A 61 -1.67 25.72 33.43
CA ALA A 61 -0.67 26.77 33.27
C ALA A 61 -0.40 27.06 31.79
N GLN A 62 -0.26 26.02 30.95
CA GLN A 62 -0.08 26.17 29.51
C GLN A 62 -1.29 26.86 28.85
N LEU A 63 -2.51 26.47 29.22
CA LEU A 63 -3.72 27.12 28.70
C LEU A 63 -3.74 28.61 29.06
N GLU A 64 -3.30 28.99 30.26
CA GLU A 64 -3.24 30.39 30.70
C GLU A 64 -2.15 31.20 29.98
N THR A 65 -1.00 30.60 29.66
CA THR A 65 0.12 31.30 29.01
C THR A 65 0.03 31.30 27.48
N GLU A 66 -0.30 30.16 26.87
CA GLU A 66 -0.32 29.95 25.42
C GLU A 66 -1.71 30.12 24.80
N PHE A 67 -2.75 30.25 25.63
CA PHE A 67 -4.16 30.33 25.23
C PHE A 67 -4.75 29.07 24.57
N TYR A 68 -4.00 27.97 24.53
CA TYR A 68 -4.47 26.65 24.14
C TYR A 68 -3.67 25.54 24.84
N VAL A 69 -4.25 24.33 24.87
CA VAL A 69 -3.57 23.10 25.27
C VAL A 69 -4.16 21.92 24.50
N ASP A 70 -3.28 21.08 23.97
CA ASP A 70 -3.63 19.77 23.41
C ASP A 70 -3.43 18.70 24.49
N LEU A 71 -4.34 17.72 24.54
CA LEU A 71 -4.27 16.61 25.46
C LEU A 71 -4.89 15.34 24.91
N ALA A 72 -4.41 14.20 25.40
CA ALA A 72 -5.13 12.94 25.33
C ALA A 72 -6.02 12.77 26.56
N TYR A 73 -7.25 12.29 26.33
CA TYR A 73 -8.20 11.97 27.38
C TYR A 73 -8.76 10.56 27.17
N SER A 74 -8.58 9.68 28.14
CA SER A 74 -9.01 8.28 28.07
C SER A 74 -10.20 8.05 28.98
N LEU A 75 -11.30 7.55 28.41
CA LEU A 75 -12.48 7.12 29.16
C LEU A 75 -12.54 5.59 29.17
N PRO A 76 -12.25 4.93 30.31
CA PRO A 76 -12.18 3.47 30.41
C PRO A 76 -13.46 2.78 29.90
N GLY A 77 -13.29 1.76 29.08
CA GLY A 77 -14.41 1.00 28.48
C GLY A 77 -15.21 1.75 27.41
N VAL A 78 -14.80 2.97 27.02
CA VAL A 78 -15.50 3.77 26.01
C VAL A 78 -14.60 4.11 24.83
N SER A 79 -13.63 5.00 25.02
CA SER A 79 -12.67 5.37 23.97
C SER A 79 -11.52 6.21 24.53
N ARG A 80 -10.43 6.33 23.76
CA ARG A 80 -9.50 7.46 23.87
C ARG A 80 -9.97 8.60 22.97
N PHE A 81 -9.67 9.83 23.40
CA PHE A 81 -9.99 11.06 22.71
C PHE A 81 -8.76 11.95 22.66
N ARG A 82 -8.59 12.65 21.55
CA ARG A 82 -7.72 13.82 21.49
C ARG A 82 -8.55 15.06 21.73
N ALA A 83 -8.12 15.94 22.62
CA ALA A 83 -8.80 17.19 22.85
C ALA A 83 -7.86 18.37 22.62
N THR A 84 -8.41 19.45 22.07
CA THR A 84 -7.77 20.77 22.08
C THR A 84 -8.68 21.70 22.87
N VAL A 85 -8.17 22.26 23.96
CA VAL A 85 -8.84 23.27 24.77
C VAL A 85 -8.21 24.62 24.47
N TYR A 86 -9.01 25.65 24.22
CA TYR A 86 -8.51 26.96 23.78
C TYR A 86 -9.44 28.10 24.19
N PHE A 87 -8.91 29.33 24.21
CA PHE A 87 -9.73 30.53 24.43
C PHE A 87 -10.37 31.02 23.13
N GLN A 88 -11.66 31.34 23.18
CA GLN A 88 -12.32 32.11 22.14
C GLN A 88 -13.28 33.16 22.72
N ARG A 89 -13.09 34.42 22.31
CA ARG A 89 -13.86 35.60 22.77
C ARG A 89 -13.96 35.70 24.31
N GLY A 90 -12.86 35.44 25.01
CA GLY A 90 -12.80 35.52 26.48
C GLY A 90 -13.41 34.33 27.23
N SER A 91 -13.83 33.27 26.54
CA SER A 91 -14.35 32.03 27.14
C SER A 91 -13.54 30.82 26.68
N VAL A 92 -13.44 29.79 27.51
CA VAL A 92 -12.79 28.53 27.13
C VAL A 92 -13.73 27.72 26.22
N SER A 93 -13.17 27.04 25.23
CA SER A 93 -13.85 26.12 24.31
C SER A 93 -12.99 24.89 24.11
N ALA A 94 -13.59 23.80 23.63
CA ALA A 94 -12.84 22.59 23.32
C ALA A 94 -13.40 21.83 22.11
N VAL A 95 -12.52 21.08 21.46
CA VAL A 95 -12.89 20.07 20.48
C VAL A 95 -12.27 18.76 20.91
N PHE A 96 -13.10 17.73 21.06
CA PHE A 96 -12.68 16.36 21.30
C PHE A 96 -12.86 15.56 20.02
N ARG A 97 -11.84 14.81 19.62
CA ARG A 97 -11.87 13.87 18.51
C ARG A 97 -11.72 12.46 19.06
N ARG A 98 -12.56 11.54 18.60
CA ARG A 98 -12.46 10.13 18.97
C ARG A 98 -11.23 9.51 18.29
N VAL A 99 -10.44 8.77 19.06
CA VAL A 99 -9.34 7.92 18.54
C VAL A 99 -9.89 6.50 18.34
N PRO A 100 -9.86 5.94 17.13
CA PRO A 100 -10.40 4.62 16.85
C PRO A 100 -9.50 3.49 17.40
N PHE A 101 -10.15 2.41 17.85
CA PHE A 101 -9.51 1.11 18.17
C PHE A 101 -9.59 0.15 16.99
N GLU A 102 -10.74 0.15 16.31
CA GLU A 102 -10.96 -0.62 15.10
C GLU A 102 -10.61 0.25 13.91
N PHE A 103 -9.66 -0.22 13.11
CA PHE A 103 -9.30 0.34 11.83
C PHE A 103 -9.05 -0.80 10.85
N PRO A 104 -9.29 -0.58 9.55
CA PRO A 104 -9.10 -1.63 8.56
C PRO A 104 -7.67 -2.18 8.53
N SER A 105 -7.58 -3.48 8.28
CA SER A 105 -6.35 -4.22 7.99
C SER A 105 -5.76 -3.83 6.64
N LEU A 106 -4.55 -4.30 6.34
CA LEU A 106 -3.89 -4.06 5.05
C LEU A 106 -4.73 -4.57 3.86
N ASP A 107 -5.39 -5.72 4.04
CA ASP A 107 -6.24 -6.34 3.02
C ASP A 107 -7.53 -5.56 2.83
N GLU A 108 -8.18 -5.15 3.92
CA GLU A 108 -9.39 -4.32 3.84
C GLU A 108 -9.07 -2.97 3.21
N TRP A 109 -7.91 -2.37 3.50
CA TRP A 109 -7.44 -1.17 2.80
C TRP A 109 -7.14 -1.38 1.31
N ASN A 110 -7.17 -2.61 0.82
CA ASN A 110 -6.88 -2.99 -0.55
C ASN A 110 -5.45 -2.59 -0.97
N LEU A 111 -4.49 -2.66 -0.04
CA LEU A 111 -3.09 -2.34 -0.30
C LEU A 111 -2.33 -3.52 -0.93
N PRO A 112 -1.25 -3.27 -1.70
CA PRO A 112 -0.48 -4.35 -2.34
C PRO A 112 0.09 -5.36 -1.33
N GLU A 113 0.04 -6.65 -1.68
CA GLU A 113 0.38 -7.76 -0.76
C GLU A 113 1.84 -7.68 -0.26
N VAL A 114 2.75 -7.15 -1.09
CA VAL A 114 4.16 -6.95 -0.76
C VAL A 114 4.37 -6.15 0.54
N LEU A 115 3.41 -5.31 0.95
CA LEU A 115 3.50 -4.58 2.21
C LEU A 115 3.55 -5.50 3.44
N LYS A 116 2.91 -6.68 3.37
CA LYS A 116 2.95 -7.67 4.46
C LYS A 116 4.36 -8.22 4.69
N GLU A 117 5.18 -8.31 3.63
CA GLU A 117 6.58 -8.78 3.75
C GLU A 117 7.35 -7.92 4.76
N PHE A 118 7.07 -6.61 4.80
CA PHE A 118 7.77 -5.66 5.67
C PHE A 118 7.46 -5.83 7.16
N THR A 119 6.33 -6.47 7.51
CA THR A 119 5.97 -6.77 8.91
C THR A 119 6.81 -7.90 9.51
N THR A 120 7.44 -8.71 8.65
CA THR A 120 8.25 -9.87 9.05
C THR A 120 9.75 -9.59 9.09
N LEU A 121 10.17 -8.38 8.69
CA LEU A 121 11.58 -8.00 8.65
C LEU A 121 12.20 -8.07 10.06
N PRO A 122 13.40 -8.64 10.21
CA PRO A 122 14.07 -8.72 11.51
C PRO A 122 14.59 -7.35 11.97
N GLN A 123 15.06 -6.52 11.04
CA GLN A 123 15.65 -5.20 11.30
C GLN A 123 15.62 -4.35 10.03
N GLY A 124 16.01 -3.08 10.15
CA GLY A 124 16.18 -2.14 9.04
C GLY A 124 15.19 -0.99 9.08
N LEU A 125 15.08 -0.23 7.99
CA LEU A 125 14.30 1.00 7.90
C LEU A 125 13.22 0.89 6.82
N VAL A 126 11.96 1.04 7.23
CA VAL A 126 10.78 1.10 6.34
C VAL A 126 10.14 2.47 6.43
N LEU A 127 9.99 3.15 5.30
CA LEU A 127 9.49 4.51 5.25
C LEU A 127 8.15 4.60 4.52
N LEU A 128 7.16 5.19 5.17
CA LEU A 128 5.90 5.55 4.52
C LEU A 128 5.90 7.05 4.22
N THR A 129 5.68 7.40 2.96
CA THR A 129 5.77 8.78 2.50
C THR A 129 4.54 9.19 1.71
N GLY A 130 4.42 10.47 1.41
CA GLY A 130 3.28 11.09 0.74
C GLY A 130 2.84 12.38 1.45
N PRO A 131 1.95 13.16 0.83
CA PRO A 131 1.46 14.41 1.41
C PRO A 131 0.63 14.18 2.68
N ALA A 132 0.27 15.27 3.37
CA ALA A 132 -0.68 15.20 4.48
C ALA A 132 -2.02 14.60 4.01
N GLY A 133 -2.59 13.70 4.80
CA GLY A 133 -3.84 13.03 4.45
C GLY A 133 -3.74 11.97 3.35
N SER A 134 -2.54 11.46 3.03
CA SER A 134 -2.36 10.38 2.05
C SER A 134 -2.55 8.95 2.59
N GLY A 135 -2.97 8.81 3.86
CA GLY A 135 -3.17 7.51 4.50
C GLY A 135 -1.93 6.91 5.18
N LYS A 136 -0.81 7.66 5.31
CA LYS A 136 0.42 7.19 5.97
C LYS A 136 0.18 6.59 7.36
N SER A 137 -0.46 7.35 8.25
CA SER A 137 -0.73 6.93 9.63
C SER A 137 -1.62 5.69 9.68
N SER A 138 -2.63 5.61 8.81
CA SER A 138 -3.54 4.45 8.69
C SER A 138 -2.81 3.20 8.21
N THR A 139 -1.98 3.32 7.17
CA THR A 139 -1.18 2.20 6.67
C THR A 139 -0.12 1.78 7.67
N LEU A 140 0.52 2.72 8.36
CA LEU A 140 1.50 2.44 9.40
C LEU A 140 0.85 1.71 10.59
N ALA A 141 -0.33 2.15 11.04
CA ALA A 141 -1.09 1.46 12.08
C ALA A 141 -1.45 0.03 11.66
N ALA A 142 -1.86 -0.19 10.41
CA ALA A 142 -2.15 -1.52 9.89
C ALA A 142 -0.91 -2.43 9.83
N LEU A 143 0.25 -1.91 9.41
CA LEU A 143 1.53 -2.64 9.43
C LEU A 143 1.95 -3.01 10.85
N ILE A 144 1.82 -2.08 11.80
CA ILE A 144 2.17 -2.31 13.21
C ILE A 144 1.21 -3.32 13.84
N GLN A 145 -0.09 -3.19 13.62
CA GLN A 145 -1.08 -4.14 14.16
C GLN A 145 -0.85 -5.55 13.60
N GLU A 146 -0.56 -5.69 12.31
CA GLU A 146 -0.19 -6.98 11.71
C GLU A 146 1.07 -7.57 12.35
N THR A 147 2.08 -6.73 12.60
CA THR A 147 3.33 -7.13 13.29
C THR A 147 3.03 -7.65 14.71
N VAL A 148 2.24 -6.91 15.49
CA VAL A 148 1.82 -7.29 16.85
C VAL A 148 0.98 -8.57 16.85
N ASN A 149 0.12 -8.75 15.85
CA ASN A 149 -0.73 -9.95 15.74
C ASN A 149 0.07 -11.21 15.42
N THR A 150 1.14 -11.09 14.62
CA THR A 150 1.84 -12.24 14.04
C THR A 150 3.16 -12.59 14.71
N ARG A 151 3.77 -11.65 15.46
CA ARG A 151 5.12 -11.82 16.03
C ARG A 151 5.14 -11.59 17.54
N PRO A 152 5.86 -12.42 18.31
CA PRO A 152 6.06 -12.22 19.75
C PRO A 152 7.16 -11.17 19.99
N VAL A 153 6.85 -9.91 19.66
CA VAL A 153 7.79 -8.78 19.73
C VAL A 153 7.26 -7.64 20.59
N HIS A 154 8.17 -6.80 21.08
CA HIS A 154 7.84 -5.53 21.70
C HIS A 154 7.94 -4.39 20.68
N VAL A 155 6.81 -3.75 20.42
CA VAL A 155 6.70 -2.56 19.57
C VAL A 155 6.66 -1.31 20.45
N VAL A 156 7.47 -0.30 20.15
CA VAL A 156 7.37 1.02 20.77
C VAL A 156 7.05 2.06 19.70
N SER A 157 5.93 2.79 19.85
CA SER A 157 5.60 3.92 18.97
C SER A 157 5.83 5.26 19.67
N ILE A 158 6.29 6.24 18.90
CA ILE A 158 6.47 7.62 19.34
C ILE A 158 5.69 8.49 18.36
N GLU A 159 4.65 9.16 18.84
CA GLU A 159 3.63 9.80 17.99
C GLU A 159 3.29 11.22 18.47
N ASP A 160 2.91 12.10 17.55
CA ASP A 160 2.52 13.49 17.83
C ASP A 160 1.31 13.89 16.98
N PRO A 161 0.07 13.56 17.41
CA PRO A 161 -0.32 12.73 18.55
C PRO A 161 -0.63 11.29 18.13
N ILE A 162 -1.05 10.43 19.07
CA ILE A 162 -1.49 9.06 18.75
C ILE A 162 -2.79 9.10 17.92
N GLU A 163 -2.75 8.51 16.71
CA GLU A 163 -3.89 8.50 15.78
C GLU A 163 -4.74 7.23 15.84
N PHE A 164 -4.12 6.09 16.14
CA PHE A 164 -4.74 4.78 16.21
C PHE A 164 -4.24 4.05 17.44
N LEU A 165 -5.13 3.34 18.15
CA LEU A 165 -4.71 2.51 19.27
C LEU A 165 -4.40 1.10 18.80
N ILE A 166 -3.16 0.67 19.04
CA ILE A 166 -2.69 -0.68 18.74
C ILE A 166 -3.09 -1.59 19.88
N THR A 167 -3.74 -2.71 19.55
CA THR A 167 -4.18 -3.70 20.54
C THR A 167 -3.14 -4.80 20.67
N ASP A 168 -2.74 -5.10 21.90
CA ASP A 168 -1.83 -6.20 22.23
C ASP A 168 -2.41 -7.56 21.79
N SER A 169 -1.51 -8.46 21.38
CA SER A 169 -1.87 -9.79 20.87
C SER A 169 -0.71 -10.77 21.11
N THR A 170 -0.16 -11.38 20.06
CA THR A 170 1.05 -12.22 20.14
C THR A 170 2.24 -11.40 20.66
N GLY A 171 2.38 -10.17 20.19
CA GLY A 171 3.30 -9.15 20.71
C GLY A 171 2.60 -8.11 21.57
N CYS A 172 3.36 -7.11 22.02
CA CYS A 172 2.83 -5.97 22.79
C CYS A 172 3.25 -4.64 22.18
N ALA A 173 2.43 -3.61 22.38
CA ALA A 173 2.66 -2.26 21.87
C ALA A 173 2.67 -1.21 22.99
N SER A 174 3.79 -0.51 23.14
CA SER A 174 3.93 0.66 24.01
C SER A 174 3.86 1.93 23.18
N GLN A 175 2.71 2.60 23.16
CA GLN A 175 2.53 3.86 22.42
C GLN A 175 2.82 5.09 23.30
N ARG A 176 3.68 5.99 22.84
CA ARG A 176 4.12 7.19 23.56
C ARG A 176 3.81 8.45 22.78
N GLU A 177 3.04 9.34 23.38
CA GLU A 177 2.64 10.61 22.77
C GLU A 177 3.58 11.76 23.18
N ILE A 178 4.03 12.56 22.22
CA ILE A 178 4.78 13.79 22.47
C ILE A 178 3.90 14.79 23.24
N GLY A 179 4.46 15.47 24.23
CA GLY A 179 3.77 16.42 25.11
C GLY A 179 3.15 15.77 26.34
N THR A 180 2.65 14.54 26.19
CA THR A 180 1.99 13.77 27.26
C THR A 180 2.96 12.78 27.93
N ASP A 181 3.50 11.82 27.18
CA ASP A 181 4.33 10.70 27.70
C ASP A 181 5.84 10.95 27.54
N THR A 182 6.21 11.90 26.70
CA THR A 182 7.60 12.29 26.43
C THR A 182 7.67 13.71 25.85
N ARG A 183 8.86 14.32 25.81
CA ARG A 183 9.03 15.74 25.44
C ARG A 183 9.31 15.97 23.97
N SER A 184 10.02 15.06 23.31
CA SER A 184 10.41 15.19 21.90
C SER A 184 10.67 13.81 21.30
N PHE A 185 10.61 13.73 19.96
CA PHE A 185 10.92 12.51 19.22
C PHE A 185 12.34 12.00 19.51
N ALA A 186 13.34 12.87 19.46
CA ALA A 186 14.73 12.48 19.67
C ALA A 186 15.00 11.95 21.09
N GLU A 187 14.44 12.59 22.13
CA GLU A 187 14.58 12.09 23.51
C GLU A 187 13.85 10.74 23.69
N ALA A 188 12.62 10.64 23.19
CA ALA A 188 11.83 9.42 23.25
C ALA A 188 12.54 8.26 22.57
N LEU A 189 13.09 8.48 21.37
CA LEU A 189 13.77 7.49 20.57
C LEU A 189 15.07 7.02 21.22
N ARG A 190 15.89 7.94 21.75
CA ARG A 190 17.10 7.59 22.51
C ARG A 190 16.80 6.73 23.75
N ASN A 191 15.72 7.05 24.46
CA ASN A 191 15.32 6.30 25.64
C ASN A 191 14.72 4.93 25.27
N THR A 192 14.03 4.85 24.14
CA THR A 192 13.40 3.62 23.63
C THR A 192 14.42 2.51 23.40
N LEU A 193 15.64 2.83 22.97
CA LEU A 193 16.73 1.85 22.81
C LEU A 193 17.14 1.11 24.11
N ARG A 194 16.64 1.54 25.28
CA ARG A 194 16.84 0.89 26.57
C ARG A 194 15.57 0.23 27.13
N GLN A 195 14.52 0.17 26.32
CA GLN A 195 13.20 -0.38 26.68
C GLN A 195 12.98 -1.77 26.07
N ASP A 196 14.06 -2.43 25.62
CA ASP A 196 14.01 -3.73 24.93
C ASP A 196 13.01 -3.77 23.76
N PRO A 197 13.05 -2.81 22.81
CA PRO A 197 12.17 -2.84 21.64
C PRO A 197 12.75 -3.78 20.56
N ASP A 198 11.88 -4.48 19.84
CA ASP A 198 12.25 -5.13 18.58
C ASP A 198 11.89 -4.24 17.38
N VAL A 199 10.77 -3.53 17.49
CA VAL A 199 10.21 -2.67 16.44
C VAL A 199 9.96 -1.28 17.01
N ILE A 200 10.42 -0.26 16.30
CA ILE A 200 10.28 1.14 16.69
C ILE A 200 9.50 1.87 15.60
N MET A 201 8.37 2.47 15.98
CA MET A 201 7.60 3.35 15.10
C MET A 201 7.88 4.80 15.50
N VAL A 202 8.39 5.61 14.57
CA VAL A 202 8.61 7.04 14.76
C VAL A 202 7.62 7.79 13.87
N GLY A 203 6.71 8.56 14.48
CA GLY A 203 5.64 9.24 13.75
C GLY A 203 6.13 10.04 12.55
N GLU A 204 7.19 10.83 12.70
CA GLU A 204 7.83 11.54 11.59
C GLU A 204 9.32 11.85 11.85
N MET A 205 10.15 11.77 10.81
CA MET A 205 11.55 12.22 10.85
C MET A 205 11.69 13.64 10.28
N ARG A 206 11.40 14.65 11.11
CA ARG A 206 11.47 16.07 10.70
C ARG A 206 12.85 16.67 10.79
N ASP A 207 13.54 16.38 11.88
CA ASP A 207 14.83 16.97 12.22
C ASP A 207 15.98 15.97 12.09
N ARG A 208 17.19 16.52 12.06
CA ARG A 208 18.43 15.75 11.92
C ARG A 208 18.62 14.78 13.09
N GLU A 209 18.37 15.20 14.33
CA GLU A 209 18.65 14.39 15.52
C GLU A 209 17.79 13.12 15.53
N THR A 210 16.50 13.26 15.20
CA THR A 210 15.55 12.16 15.07
C THR A 210 15.96 11.22 13.93
N THR A 211 16.31 11.78 12.77
CA THR A 211 16.76 10.99 11.60
C THR A 211 18.04 10.21 11.90
N GLU A 212 19.03 10.86 12.52
CA GLU A 212 20.31 10.25 12.91
C GLU A 212 20.09 9.10 13.90
N THR A 213 19.24 9.31 14.90
CA THR A 213 18.92 8.27 15.90
C THR A 213 18.14 7.10 15.27
N ALA A 214 17.23 7.37 14.33
CA ALA A 214 16.48 6.33 13.62
C ALA A 214 17.37 5.46 12.72
N LEU A 215 18.32 6.08 12.01
CA LEU A 215 19.32 5.35 11.22
C LEU A 215 20.19 4.45 12.11
N SER A 216 20.68 4.97 13.24
CA SER A 216 21.44 4.18 14.20
C SER A 216 20.62 3.04 14.82
N ALA A 217 19.34 3.26 15.12
CA ALA A 217 18.45 2.22 15.64
C ALA A 217 18.28 1.08 14.62
N ALA A 218 18.06 1.41 13.35
CA ALA A 218 17.95 0.43 12.27
C ALA A 218 19.26 -0.34 12.04
N GLU A 219 20.41 0.34 12.16
CA GLU A 219 21.74 -0.27 12.04
C GLU A 219 22.06 -1.22 13.20
N THR A 220 21.53 -0.95 14.40
CA THR A 220 21.77 -1.73 15.62
C THR A 220 20.81 -2.90 15.81
N GLY A 221 20.06 -3.28 14.76
CA GLY A 221 19.27 -4.50 14.74
C GLY A 221 17.78 -4.34 15.05
N HIS A 222 17.27 -3.10 15.09
CA HIS A 222 15.84 -2.83 15.26
C HIS A 222 15.15 -2.70 13.90
N LEU A 223 13.88 -3.07 13.81
CA LEU A 223 13.03 -2.68 12.69
C LEU A 223 12.44 -1.29 12.99
N VAL A 224 12.80 -0.29 12.20
CA VAL A 224 12.33 1.08 12.35
C VAL A 224 11.33 1.40 11.25
N LEU A 225 10.12 1.83 11.63
CA LEU A 225 9.11 2.35 10.72
C LEU A 225 8.95 3.85 10.96
N SER A 226 8.93 4.66 9.91
CA SER A 226 8.74 6.10 10.07
C SER A 226 8.04 6.74 8.87
N THR A 227 7.60 7.99 9.04
CA THR A 227 7.04 8.77 7.94
C THR A 227 7.86 10.00 7.53
N LEU A 228 7.70 10.40 6.26
CA LEU A 228 8.14 11.68 5.69
C LEU A 228 7.04 12.23 4.76
N HIS A 229 7.13 13.52 4.38
CA HIS A 229 6.20 14.17 3.43
C HIS A 229 6.75 14.31 2.01
N THR A 230 7.54 13.34 1.55
CA THR A 230 8.06 13.25 0.18
C THR A 230 7.09 12.50 -0.73
N ASN A 231 7.19 12.70 -2.05
CA ASN A 231 6.24 12.17 -3.03
C ASN A 231 6.78 11.01 -3.87
N SER A 232 8.06 10.65 -3.71
CA SER A 232 8.69 9.50 -4.38
C SER A 232 9.83 8.92 -3.55
N ALA A 233 10.25 7.71 -3.87
CA ALA A 233 11.35 7.02 -3.21
C ALA A 233 12.66 7.78 -3.38
N ALA A 234 12.96 8.26 -4.59
CA ALA A 234 14.15 9.06 -4.86
C ALA A 234 14.16 10.37 -4.04
N GLN A 235 13.02 11.08 -3.97
CA GLN A 235 12.91 12.30 -3.15
C GLN A 235 13.06 12.00 -1.66
N THR A 236 12.60 10.83 -1.20
CA THR A 236 12.75 10.38 0.19
C THR A 236 14.21 10.21 0.56
N VAL A 237 14.99 9.54 -0.29
CA VAL A 237 16.44 9.37 -0.10
C VAL A 237 17.13 10.74 -0.06
N ASP A 238 16.83 11.61 -1.03
CA ASP A 238 17.40 12.97 -1.10
C ASP A 238 17.07 13.80 0.15
N ARG A 239 15.82 13.72 0.63
CA ARG A 239 15.36 14.45 1.82
C ARG A 239 16.08 14.01 3.09
N ILE A 240 16.31 12.70 3.27
CA ILE A 240 17.05 12.17 4.43
C ILE A 240 18.49 12.67 4.40
N VAL A 241 19.18 12.54 3.26
CA VAL A 241 20.57 12.99 3.11
C VAL A 241 20.68 14.50 3.28
N GLY A 242 19.74 15.26 2.71
CA GLY A 242 19.69 16.72 2.78
C GLY A 242 19.42 17.30 4.18
N ALA A 243 19.00 16.48 5.15
CA ALA A 243 18.89 16.90 6.56
C ALA A 243 20.26 17.08 7.24
N PHE A 244 21.34 16.60 6.62
CA PHE A 244 22.70 16.65 7.14
C PHE A 244 23.58 17.67 6.40
N PRO A 245 24.66 18.15 7.03
CA PRO A 245 25.67 18.98 6.36
C PRO A 245 26.27 18.25 5.15
N GLU A 246 26.60 18.99 4.09
CA GLU A 246 27.11 18.45 2.82
C GLU A 246 28.32 17.53 2.99
N ALA A 247 29.24 17.87 3.91
CA ALA A 247 30.40 17.06 4.24
C ALA A 247 30.07 15.63 4.71
N GLN A 248 28.85 15.41 5.23
CA GLN A 248 28.38 14.12 5.74
C GLN A 248 27.52 13.35 4.74
N HIS A 249 27.11 13.95 3.62
CA HIS A 249 26.14 13.34 2.68
C HIS A 249 26.57 11.97 2.19
N ARG A 250 27.86 11.80 1.86
CA ARG A 250 28.39 10.51 1.42
C ARG A 250 28.27 9.44 2.52
N ALA A 251 28.61 9.79 3.77
CA ALA A 251 28.52 8.86 4.89
C ALA A 251 27.07 8.45 5.16
N ILE A 252 26.14 9.42 5.15
CA ILE A 252 24.70 9.16 5.35
C ILE A 252 24.12 8.31 4.22
N ARG A 253 24.53 8.51 2.95
CA ARG A 253 24.11 7.64 1.85
C ARG A 253 24.57 6.19 2.02
N LEU A 254 25.80 6.00 2.49
CA LEU A 254 26.33 4.66 2.77
C LEU A 254 25.60 4.00 3.94
N GLN A 255 25.33 4.74 5.01
CA GLN A 255 24.57 4.22 6.15
C GLN A 255 23.12 3.88 5.74
N LEU A 256 22.45 4.79 5.03
CA LEU A 256 21.09 4.59 4.55
C LEU A 256 21.00 3.38 3.62
N SER A 257 21.95 3.17 2.71
CA SER A 257 21.94 1.99 1.83
C SER A 257 22.12 0.66 2.56
N GLN A 258 22.71 0.67 3.76
CA GLN A 258 22.87 -0.52 4.59
C GLN A 258 21.61 -0.85 5.40
N VAL A 259 20.78 0.14 5.73
CA VAL A 259 19.61 -0.06 6.60
C VAL A 259 18.27 0.02 5.87
N ILE A 260 18.19 0.65 4.69
CA ILE A 260 16.91 0.81 3.98
C ILE A 260 16.37 -0.53 3.50
N GLU A 261 15.15 -0.85 3.92
CA GLU A 261 14.42 -2.05 3.51
C GLU A 261 13.27 -1.72 2.56
N ALA A 262 12.57 -0.60 2.79
CA ALA A 262 11.54 -0.15 1.86
C ALA A 262 11.23 1.35 1.95
N VAL A 263 10.77 1.91 0.83
CA VAL A 263 10.07 3.20 0.78
C VAL A 263 8.73 2.99 0.07
N ILE A 264 7.64 3.37 0.73
CA ILE A 264 6.25 3.22 0.29
C ILE A 264 5.66 4.61 0.18
N CYS A 265 5.44 5.13 -1.04
CA CYS A 265 4.87 6.45 -1.25
C CYS A 265 3.37 6.35 -1.56
N LEU A 266 2.55 6.97 -0.73
CA LEU A 266 1.09 6.89 -0.79
C LEU A 266 0.48 8.16 -1.37
N ARG A 267 -0.54 7.99 -2.22
CA ARG A 267 -1.42 9.06 -2.69
C ARG A 267 -2.87 8.59 -2.69
N LEU A 268 -3.76 9.33 -2.02
CA LEU A 268 -5.19 9.03 -2.06
C LEU A 268 -5.84 9.69 -3.27
N ILE A 269 -6.55 8.88 -4.05
CA ILE A 269 -7.24 9.29 -5.27
C ILE A 269 -8.72 8.97 -5.11
N GLU A 270 -9.56 9.89 -5.58
CA GLU A 270 -11.00 9.69 -5.58
C GLU A 270 -11.38 8.57 -6.54
N ARG A 271 -12.23 7.66 -6.06
CA ARG A 271 -12.73 6.54 -6.87
C ARG A 271 -13.68 7.04 -7.96
N ARG A 272 -13.76 6.29 -9.07
CA ARG A 272 -14.64 6.60 -10.20
C ARG A 272 -16.13 6.56 -9.81
N ASP A 273 -16.50 5.68 -8.88
CA ASP A 273 -17.87 5.53 -8.36
C ASP A 273 -18.29 6.68 -7.41
N GLY A 274 -17.34 7.51 -6.96
CA GLY A 274 -17.58 8.57 -5.98
C GLY A 274 -17.72 8.06 -4.54
N GLU A 275 -17.53 6.76 -4.29
CA GLU A 275 -17.69 6.12 -2.98
C GLU A 275 -16.37 6.15 -2.18
N GLY A 276 -15.77 7.33 -2.06
CA GLY A 276 -14.59 7.57 -1.23
C GLY A 276 -13.27 7.55 -2.01
N MET A 277 -12.20 7.13 -1.32
CA MET A 277 -10.82 7.24 -1.79
C MET A 277 -10.14 5.87 -1.89
N VAL A 278 -9.20 5.73 -2.82
CA VAL A 278 -8.31 4.58 -2.98
C VAL A 278 -6.85 5.04 -2.97
N ALA A 279 -5.93 4.23 -2.44
CA ALA A 279 -4.52 4.54 -2.44
C ALA A 279 -3.85 4.08 -3.76
N ALA A 280 -3.15 5.00 -4.43
CA ALA A 280 -2.09 4.67 -5.37
C ALA A 280 -0.76 4.63 -4.61
N VAL A 281 0.06 3.61 -4.89
CA VAL A 281 1.21 3.25 -4.05
C VAL A 281 2.46 3.03 -4.91
N GLU A 282 3.50 3.84 -4.71
CA GLU A 282 4.85 3.54 -5.19
C GLU A 282 5.59 2.71 -4.15
N ILE A 283 6.29 1.66 -4.58
CA ILE A 283 6.97 0.71 -3.68
C ILE A 283 8.40 0.48 -4.20
N MET A 284 9.38 0.88 -3.39
CA MET A 284 10.80 0.58 -3.59
C MET A 284 11.29 -0.32 -2.46
N LYS A 285 11.88 -1.47 -2.76
CA LYS A 285 12.56 -2.33 -1.77
C LYS A 285 14.07 -2.05 -1.75
N GLY A 286 14.71 -2.34 -0.63
CA GLY A 286 16.17 -2.27 -0.45
C GLY A 286 16.91 -3.41 -1.17
N SER A 287 16.70 -3.60 -2.47
CA SER A 287 17.43 -4.62 -3.25
C SER A 287 18.93 -4.29 -3.35
N PRO A 288 19.83 -5.27 -3.64
CA PRO A 288 21.25 -4.99 -3.81
C PRO A 288 21.54 -3.87 -4.84
N ARG A 289 20.73 -3.78 -5.89
CA ARG A 289 20.85 -2.74 -6.93
C ARG A 289 20.41 -1.37 -6.42
N VAL A 290 19.29 -1.29 -5.71
CA VAL A 290 18.80 -0.06 -5.07
C VAL A 290 19.81 0.46 -4.04
N ARG A 291 20.32 -0.43 -3.17
CA ARG A 291 21.34 -0.06 -2.16
C ARG A 291 22.59 0.51 -2.81
N LYS A 292 23.05 -0.09 -3.91
CA LYS A 292 24.18 0.44 -4.70
C LYS A 292 23.88 1.83 -5.28
N LEU A 293 22.70 2.02 -5.88
CA LEU A 293 22.29 3.33 -6.42
C LEU A 293 22.27 4.42 -5.35
N ILE A 294 21.76 4.11 -4.16
CA ILE A 294 21.76 5.03 -3.01
C ILE A 294 23.19 5.35 -2.57
N ALA A 295 24.04 4.33 -2.41
CA ALA A 295 25.44 4.49 -2.02
C ALA A 295 26.22 5.41 -3.00
N ASP A 296 26.03 5.18 -4.31
CA ASP A 296 26.68 5.94 -5.38
C ASP A 296 26.07 7.34 -5.56
N GLY A 297 24.89 7.61 -4.99
CA GLY A 297 24.17 8.87 -5.13
C GLY A 297 23.44 9.04 -6.47
N ASN A 298 23.21 7.94 -7.20
CA ASN A 298 22.57 7.95 -8.51
C ASN A 298 21.05 7.78 -8.40
N LEU A 299 20.42 8.76 -7.74
CA LEU A 299 18.98 8.72 -7.43
C LEU A 299 18.05 8.74 -8.66
N PRO A 300 18.37 9.41 -9.79
CA PRO A 300 17.52 9.37 -10.98
C PRO A 300 17.28 7.95 -11.53
N GLU A 301 18.26 7.06 -11.42
CA GLU A 301 18.14 5.66 -11.86
C GLU A 301 17.22 4.81 -10.97
N LEU A 302 16.86 5.28 -9.76
CA LEU A 302 15.96 4.53 -8.87
C LEU A 302 14.58 4.35 -9.50
N TYR A 303 14.08 5.34 -10.23
CA TYR A 303 12.76 5.25 -10.87
C TYR A 303 12.70 4.10 -11.87
N GLU A 304 13.70 4.01 -12.77
CA GLU A 304 13.78 2.92 -13.75
C GLU A 304 13.97 1.56 -13.10
N GLU A 305 14.76 1.49 -12.02
CA GLU A 305 14.97 0.24 -11.28
C GLU A 305 13.68 -0.26 -10.63
N ILE A 306 12.90 0.65 -10.02
CA ILE A 306 11.59 0.34 -9.42
C ILE A 306 10.66 -0.25 -10.49
N GLU A 307 10.57 0.37 -11.67
CA GLU A 307 9.67 -0.09 -12.74
C GLU A 307 10.05 -1.44 -13.33
N ARG A 308 11.35 -1.73 -13.44
CA ARG A 308 11.84 -3.01 -13.97
C ARG A 308 11.72 -4.14 -12.96
N SER A 309 11.67 -3.82 -11.66
CA SER A 309 11.72 -4.79 -10.56
C SER A 309 10.36 -5.38 -10.16
N VAL A 310 9.28 -5.07 -10.88
CA VAL A 310 7.92 -5.53 -10.57
C VAL A 310 7.83 -7.06 -10.48
N GLY A 311 8.37 -7.77 -11.47
CA GLY A 311 8.16 -9.23 -11.58
C GLY A 311 8.83 -10.03 -10.46
N TYR A 312 10.02 -9.62 -10.02
CA TYR A 312 10.85 -10.39 -9.08
C TYR A 312 10.87 -9.82 -7.66
N GLU A 313 10.85 -8.49 -7.49
CA GLU A 313 10.85 -7.85 -6.16
C GLU A 313 9.45 -7.37 -5.73
N ARG A 314 8.46 -7.37 -6.64
CA ARG A 314 7.14 -6.72 -6.42
C ARG A 314 7.25 -5.23 -6.09
N MET A 315 8.30 -4.57 -6.59
CA MET A 315 8.35 -3.10 -6.62
C MET A 315 7.32 -2.56 -7.62
N GLN A 316 6.95 -1.29 -7.52
CA GLN A 316 6.15 -0.64 -8.54
C GLN A 316 6.29 0.88 -8.49
N SER A 317 6.28 1.54 -9.65
CA SER A 317 6.20 3.01 -9.71
C SER A 317 4.79 3.50 -9.42
N LEU A 318 4.65 4.78 -9.08
CA LEU A 318 3.32 5.39 -8.95
C LEU A 318 2.52 5.28 -10.26
N ASN A 319 3.16 5.42 -11.43
CA ASN A 319 2.51 5.25 -12.74
C ASN A 319 2.02 3.82 -12.96
N GLN A 320 2.78 2.79 -12.55
CA GLN A 320 2.36 1.40 -12.62
C GLN A 320 1.14 1.15 -11.70
N SER A 321 1.15 1.69 -10.48
CA SER A 321 -0.01 1.60 -9.57
C SER A 321 -1.24 2.31 -10.13
N LEU A 322 -1.08 3.51 -10.68
CA LEU A 322 -2.15 4.25 -11.37
C LEU A 322 -2.70 3.49 -12.59
N THR A 323 -1.81 2.85 -13.35
CA THR A 323 -2.18 2.01 -14.48
C THR A 323 -3.06 0.85 -14.01
N ALA A 324 -2.66 0.17 -12.93
CA ALA A 324 -3.47 -0.89 -12.34
C ALA A 324 -4.86 -0.41 -11.92
N LEU A 325 -4.95 0.73 -11.24
CA LEU A 325 -6.23 1.30 -10.80
C LEU A 325 -7.16 1.67 -11.97
N VAL A 326 -6.61 2.13 -13.11
CA VAL A 326 -7.40 2.46 -14.31
C VAL A 326 -7.86 1.21 -15.03
N VAL A 327 -6.97 0.23 -15.22
CA VAL A 327 -7.28 -1.05 -15.88
C VAL A 327 -8.34 -1.82 -15.12
N ASN A 328 -8.29 -1.78 -13.78
CA ASN A 328 -9.29 -2.40 -12.89
C ASN A 328 -10.57 -1.56 -12.73
N GLY A 329 -10.72 -0.45 -13.46
CA GLY A 329 -11.94 0.36 -13.47
C GLY A 329 -12.20 1.19 -12.20
N VAL A 330 -11.30 1.17 -11.22
CA VAL A 330 -11.45 1.84 -9.92
C VAL A 330 -11.25 3.35 -10.04
N VAL A 331 -10.33 3.79 -10.88
CA VAL A 331 -10.02 5.22 -11.10
C VAL A 331 -10.20 5.57 -12.58
N SER A 332 -10.79 6.73 -12.87
CA SER A 332 -10.91 7.21 -14.25
C SER A 332 -9.55 7.62 -14.83
N ARG A 333 -9.33 7.40 -16.13
CA ARG A 333 -8.10 7.80 -16.83
C ARG A 333 -7.73 9.28 -16.60
N ASP A 334 -8.70 10.19 -16.68
CA ASP A 334 -8.45 11.62 -16.53
C ASP A 334 -7.95 11.98 -15.12
N ARG A 335 -8.52 11.35 -14.09
CA ARG A 335 -8.05 11.52 -12.70
C ARG A 335 -6.66 10.91 -12.51
N ALA A 336 -6.40 9.73 -13.06
CA ALA A 336 -5.08 9.11 -12.98
C ALA A 336 -3.99 9.97 -13.65
N LEU A 337 -4.29 10.55 -14.81
CA LEU A 337 -3.36 11.47 -15.50
C LEU A 337 -3.12 12.76 -14.70
N ALA A 338 -4.14 13.31 -14.04
CA ALA A 338 -3.99 14.49 -13.19
C ALA A 338 -3.12 14.23 -11.94
N GLU A 339 -3.17 13.01 -11.41
CA GLU A 339 -2.40 12.59 -10.23
C GLU A 339 -1.04 11.98 -10.57
N SER A 340 -0.69 11.83 -11.84
CA SER A 340 0.58 11.22 -12.26
C SER A 340 1.76 12.19 -12.13
N PRO A 341 2.93 11.74 -11.63
CA PRO A 341 4.15 12.54 -11.66
C PRO A 341 4.70 12.70 -13.10
N GLN A 342 4.37 11.77 -14.01
CA GLN A 342 4.78 11.78 -15.40
C GLN A 342 3.58 11.38 -16.31
N PRO A 343 2.63 12.30 -16.56
CA PRO A 343 1.38 11.97 -17.25
C PRO A 343 1.56 11.43 -18.68
N ALA A 344 2.60 11.89 -19.39
CA ALA A 344 2.89 11.43 -20.75
C ALA A 344 3.32 9.95 -20.79
N ASP A 345 4.08 9.51 -19.78
CA ASP A 345 4.50 8.12 -19.63
C ASP A 345 3.32 7.23 -19.21
N LEU A 346 2.50 7.68 -18.25
CA LEU A 346 1.26 6.99 -17.88
C LEU A 346 0.31 6.82 -19.08
N ASP A 347 0.12 7.87 -19.89
CA ASP A 347 -0.70 7.77 -21.11
C ASP A 347 -0.14 6.74 -22.08
N LEU A 348 1.19 6.68 -22.25
CA LEU A 348 1.83 5.67 -23.09
C LEU A 348 1.62 4.25 -22.54
N MET A 349 1.76 4.04 -21.22
CA MET A 349 1.48 2.75 -20.56
C MET A 349 0.03 2.32 -20.80
N LEU A 350 -0.93 3.22 -20.55
CA LEU A 350 -2.35 2.96 -20.75
C LEU A 350 -2.67 2.63 -22.21
N ARG A 351 -2.11 3.37 -23.18
CA ARG A 351 -2.32 3.08 -24.60
C ARG A 351 -1.78 1.71 -25.01
N LYS A 352 -0.59 1.34 -24.51
CA LYS A 352 0.01 0.01 -24.77
C LYS A 352 -0.86 -1.13 -24.20
N LEU A 353 -1.55 -0.89 -23.10
CA LEU A 353 -2.44 -1.87 -22.47
C LEU A 353 -3.85 -1.89 -23.08
N LEU A 354 -4.37 -0.75 -23.55
CA LEU A 354 -5.76 -0.59 -24.00
C LEU A 354 -5.97 -0.72 -25.53
N LEU A 355 -4.93 -0.97 -26.33
CA LEU A 355 -5.03 -1.16 -27.79
C LEU A 355 -4.18 -2.37 -28.27
N PRO A 356 -4.70 -3.30 -29.11
CA PRO A 356 -6.07 -3.81 -29.21
C PRO A 356 -6.16 -5.34 -29.05
N ASN A 357 -7.04 -5.81 -28.16
CA ASN A 357 -7.82 -7.02 -28.40
C ASN A 357 -9.30 -6.58 -28.45
N GLN A 358 -9.79 -6.29 -29.66
CA GLN A 358 -11.23 -6.20 -29.90
C GLN A 358 -11.80 -7.61 -29.77
N GLY A 359 -12.64 -7.83 -28.76
CA GLY A 359 -13.43 -9.07 -28.64
C GLY A 359 -13.38 -9.71 -27.26
N GLY A 360 -13.91 -9.01 -26.27
CA GLY A 360 -14.17 -9.59 -24.96
C GLY A 360 -14.73 -8.52 -24.05
N ALA A 361 -16.03 -8.57 -23.77
CA ALA A 361 -16.58 -7.78 -22.68
C ALA A 361 -15.78 -8.10 -21.41
N ALA A 362 -15.34 -7.05 -20.70
CA ALA A 362 -14.77 -7.21 -19.37
C ALA A 362 -15.82 -7.94 -18.51
N PRO A 363 -15.49 -9.09 -17.89
CA PRO A 363 -16.38 -9.68 -16.91
C PRO A 363 -16.54 -8.66 -15.78
N GLU A 364 -17.76 -8.18 -15.59
CA GLU A 364 -18.18 -7.62 -14.31
C GLU A 364 -18.20 -8.80 -13.33
N ASP A 365 -17.13 -9.00 -12.55
CA ASP A 365 -17.23 -9.66 -11.24
C ASP A 365 -15.95 -9.53 -10.40
N ASP A 366 -16.20 -9.50 -9.09
CA ASP A 366 -15.34 -9.17 -7.96
C ASP A 366 -13.95 -9.84 -7.94
N MET A 367 -12.91 -9.00 -7.75
CA MET A 367 -11.52 -9.41 -7.53
C MET A 367 -11.05 -9.14 -6.09
N ALA A 368 -10.61 -10.17 -5.38
CA ALA A 368 -9.98 -10.13 -4.04
C ALA A 368 -8.49 -9.79 -4.08
N VAL A 369 -8.05 -9.03 -5.08
CA VAL A 369 -6.64 -8.69 -5.31
C VAL A 369 -6.52 -7.17 -5.34
N SER A 370 -5.47 -6.62 -4.69
CA SER A 370 -5.27 -5.17 -4.65
C SER A 370 -5.33 -4.56 -6.03
N SER A 371 -6.30 -3.65 -6.23
CA SER A 371 -6.47 -2.97 -7.52
C SER A 371 -5.31 -2.05 -7.88
N ALA A 372 -4.44 -1.76 -6.92
CA ALA A 372 -3.27 -0.91 -7.04
C ALA A 372 -1.96 -1.69 -7.26
N ASP A 373 -1.99 -3.03 -7.30
CA ASP A 373 -0.82 -3.90 -7.45
C ASP A 373 -0.59 -4.26 -8.94
N TYR A 374 0.44 -3.65 -9.52
CA TYR A 374 0.78 -3.85 -10.94
C TYR A 374 1.43 -5.20 -11.24
N SER A 375 1.93 -5.91 -10.22
CA SER A 375 2.58 -7.22 -10.43
C SER A 375 1.62 -8.26 -10.98
N HIS A 376 0.32 -8.13 -10.69
CA HIS A 376 -0.72 -8.98 -11.24
C HIS A 376 -0.92 -8.77 -12.74
N ILE A 377 -0.90 -7.53 -13.21
CA ILE A 377 -0.99 -7.21 -14.64
C ILE A 377 0.20 -7.80 -15.37
N LEU A 378 1.40 -7.65 -14.83
CA LEU A 378 2.61 -8.21 -15.43
C LEU A 378 2.53 -9.73 -15.53
N ARG A 379 2.11 -10.43 -14.46
CA ARG A 379 1.93 -11.90 -14.47
C ARG A 379 0.92 -12.34 -15.53
N LEU A 380 -0.19 -11.61 -15.68
CA LEU A 380 -1.19 -11.91 -16.71
C LEU A 380 -0.62 -11.75 -18.12
N GLN A 381 0.16 -10.68 -18.37
CA GLN A 381 0.83 -10.48 -19.65
C GLN A 381 1.88 -11.56 -19.95
N GLU A 382 2.63 -12.01 -18.96
CA GLU A 382 3.60 -13.11 -19.11
C GLU A 382 2.90 -14.42 -19.47
N VAL A 383 1.80 -14.74 -18.79
CA VAL A 383 0.98 -15.93 -19.09
C VAL A 383 0.39 -15.84 -20.50
N GLN A 384 -0.12 -14.68 -20.90
CA GLN A 384 -0.66 -14.46 -22.24
C GLN A 384 0.42 -14.58 -23.32
N LYS A 385 1.60 -14.00 -23.11
CA LYS A 385 2.73 -14.12 -24.04
C LYS A 385 3.19 -15.57 -24.18
N ALA A 386 3.30 -16.30 -23.07
CA ALA A 386 3.66 -17.71 -23.09
C ALA A 386 2.62 -18.55 -23.86
N TYR A 387 1.34 -18.18 -23.74
CA TYR A 387 0.25 -18.77 -24.50
C TYR A 387 0.38 -18.49 -26.01
N ASP A 388 0.63 -17.23 -26.39
CA ASP A 388 0.78 -16.83 -27.80
C ASP A 388 2.00 -17.48 -28.45
N GLU A 389 3.15 -17.52 -27.75
CA GLU A 389 4.36 -18.20 -28.22
C GLU A 389 4.14 -19.71 -28.41
N LEU A 390 3.40 -20.34 -27.50
CA LEU A 390 3.05 -21.75 -27.61
C LEU A 390 2.14 -21.99 -28.82
N GLN A 391 1.16 -21.12 -29.04
CA GLN A 391 0.25 -21.20 -30.18
C GLN A 391 1.00 -21.03 -31.50
N GLU A 392 1.92 -20.06 -31.60
CA GLU A 392 2.74 -19.85 -32.80
C GLU A 392 3.66 -21.04 -33.11
N ARG A 393 4.36 -21.58 -32.09
CA ARG A 393 5.22 -22.76 -32.30
C ARG A 393 4.42 -23.93 -32.84
N TYR A 394 3.23 -24.15 -32.29
CA TYR A 394 2.37 -25.24 -32.72
C TYR A 394 1.83 -25.03 -34.13
N GLN A 395 1.42 -23.80 -34.47
CA GLN A 395 0.98 -23.46 -35.82
C GLN A 395 2.09 -23.76 -36.85
N ARG A 396 3.35 -23.44 -36.52
CA ARG A 396 4.50 -23.75 -37.37
C ARG A 396 4.72 -25.26 -37.52
N GLU A 397 4.71 -26.02 -36.42
CA GLU A 397 4.86 -27.48 -36.47
C GLU A 397 3.77 -28.18 -37.30
N LEU A 398 2.52 -27.73 -37.19
CA LEU A 398 1.43 -28.24 -38.02
C LEU A 398 1.67 -27.94 -39.50
N THR A 399 2.05 -26.70 -39.82
CA THR A 399 2.31 -26.28 -41.20
C THR A 399 3.46 -27.06 -41.84
N GLU A 400 4.54 -27.31 -41.09
CA GLU A 400 5.67 -28.12 -41.55
C GLU A 400 5.28 -29.58 -41.81
N ARG A 401 4.45 -30.16 -40.94
CA ARG A 401 3.97 -31.53 -41.11
C ARG A 401 2.99 -31.67 -42.27
N ASP A 402 2.08 -30.72 -42.44
CA ASP A 402 1.17 -30.70 -43.59
C ASP A 402 1.97 -30.58 -44.91
N ALA A 403 3.01 -29.74 -44.94
CA ALA A 403 3.92 -29.65 -46.08
C ALA A 403 4.65 -30.97 -46.36
N LEU A 404 5.07 -31.71 -45.32
CA LEU A 404 5.69 -33.02 -45.47
C LEU A 404 4.69 -34.05 -46.02
N ILE A 405 3.45 -34.05 -45.52
CA ILE A 405 2.38 -34.92 -46.04
C ILE A 405 2.14 -34.66 -47.53
N VAL A 406 2.07 -33.39 -47.95
CA VAL A 406 1.90 -33.03 -49.36
C VAL A 406 3.08 -33.53 -50.21
N ARG A 407 4.33 -33.38 -49.76
CA ARG A 407 5.50 -33.93 -50.48
C ARG A 407 5.45 -35.45 -50.59
N LEU A 408 5.11 -36.13 -49.50
CA LEU A 408 4.97 -37.59 -49.51
C LEU A 408 3.83 -38.04 -50.44
N GLU A 409 2.73 -37.29 -50.53
CA GLU A 409 1.65 -37.54 -51.49
C GLU A 409 2.10 -37.36 -52.95
N GLU A 410 2.92 -36.35 -53.24
CA GLU A 410 3.51 -36.13 -54.56
C GLU A 410 4.49 -37.26 -54.93
N GLU A 411 5.36 -37.69 -54.02
CA GLU A 411 6.27 -38.82 -54.21
C GLU A 411 5.51 -40.13 -54.45
N LEU A 412 4.46 -40.40 -53.66
CA LEU A 412 3.57 -41.55 -53.84
C LEU A 412 2.87 -41.55 -55.21
N ARG A 413 2.38 -40.40 -55.66
CA ARG A 413 1.78 -40.26 -57.00
C ARG A 413 2.81 -40.49 -58.12
N GLY A 414 4.03 -39.98 -57.96
CA GLY A 414 5.12 -40.17 -58.91
C GLY A 414 5.56 -41.63 -59.03
N GLN A 415 5.69 -42.34 -57.90
CA GLN A 415 6.10 -43.75 -57.90
C GLN A 415 5.02 -44.70 -58.43
N ASN A 416 3.73 -44.42 -58.18
CA ASN A 416 2.62 -45.21 -58.73
C ASN A 416 2.54 -45.15 -60.28
N GLN A 417 3.08 -44.11 -60.92
CA GLN A 417 3.15 -44.02 -62.38
C GLN A 417 4.33 -44.80 -62.99
N ALA A 418 5.32 -45.24 -62.19
CA ALA A 418 6.58 -45.80 -62.67
C ALA A 418 6.62 -47.33 -62.87
N GLY A 419 5.57 -48.08 -62.52
CA GLY A 419 5.42 -49.50 -62.88
C GLY A 419 6.26 -50.54 -62.09
N SER A 420 5.55 -51.41 -61.38
CA SER A 420 5.84 -52.79 -60.94
C SER A 420 7.15 -53.20 -60.21
N THR A 421 7.96 -52.30 -59.66
CA THR A 421 9.02 -52.71 -58.69
C THR A 421 9.01 -51.93 -57.37
N VAL A 422 7.96 -51.16 -57.11
CA VAL A 422 7.95 -50.12 -56.05
C VAL A 422 6.88 -50.36 -54.96
N GLU A 423 6.14 -51.47 -54.99
CA GLU A 423 5.06 -51.75 -54.03
C GLU A 423 5.52 -51.73 -52.56
N GLY A 424 6.74 -52.21 -52.27
CA GLY A 424 7.29 -52.20 -50.91
C GLY A 424 7.55 -50.78 -50.39
N THR A 425 8.07 -49.90 -51.26
CA THR A 425 8.35 -48.49 -50.93
C THR A 425 7.06 -47.70 -50.76
N VAL A 426 6.10 -47.91 -51.66
CA VAL A 426 4.76 -47.30 -51.57
C VAL A 426 4.07 -47.70 -50.27
N ARG A 427 4.13 -48.98 -49.87
CA ARG A 427 3.53 -49.46 -48.63
C ARG A 427 4.20 -48.86 -47.39
N ALA A 428 5.53 -48.81 -47.35
CA ALA A 428 6.27 -48.19 -46.25
C ALA A 428 5.94 -46.70 -46.09
N LEU A 429 5.88 -45.94 -47.20
CA LEU A 429 5.50 -44.52 -47.18
C LEU A 429 4.04 -44.30 -46.76
N THR A 430 3.13 -45.22 -47.12
CA THR A 430 1.72 -45.16 -46.71
C THR A 430 1.56 -45.41 -45.21
N GLU A 431 2.27 -46.38 -44.66
CA GLU A 431 2.30 -46.66 -43.21
C GLU A 431 2.92 -45.50 -42.42
N GLU A 432 3.98 -44.88 -42.95
CA GLU A 432 4.62 -43.71 -42.34
C GLU A 432 3.68 -42.49 -42.34
N LYS A 433 2.96 -42.25 -43.45
CA LYS A 433 1.92 -41.20 -43.54
C LYS A 433 0.82 -41.41 -42.50
N GLU A 434 0.28 -42.62 -42.38
CA GLU A 434 -0.77 -42.90 -41.40
C GLU A 434 -0.28 -42.75 -39.96
N LYS A 435 0.97 -43.13 -39.68
CA LYS A 435 1.58 -42.95 -38.36
C LYS A 435 1.72 -41.48 -38.00
N LEU A 436 2.20 -40.65 -38.93
CA LEU A 436 2.29 -39.20 -38.77
C LEU A 436 0.91 -38.56 -38.55
N ALA A 437 -0.10 -38.96 -39.33
CA ALA A 437 -1.46 -38.45 -39.18
C ALA A 437 -2.05 -38.75 -37.79
N ARG A 438 -1.86 -39.97 -37.27
CA ARG A 438 -2.29 -40.34 -35.90
C ARG A 438 -1.54 -39.55 -34.84
N GLN A 439 -0.24 -39.32 -35.04
CA GLN A 439 0.59 -38.56 -34.11
C GLN A 439 0.16 -37.08 -34.03
N ILE A 440 -0.24 -36.49 -35.16
CA ILE A 440 -0.81 -35.14 -35.22
C ILE A 440 -2.11 -35.05 -34.42
N VAL A 441 -3.03 -36.01 -34.61
CA VAL A 441 -4.31 -36.02 -33.88
C VAL A 441 -4.10 -36.14 -32.37
N PHE A 442 -3.19 -37.02 -31.93
CA PHE A 442 -2.88 -37.19 -30.51
C PHE A 442 -2.25 -35.92 -29.90
N GLN A 443 -1.27 -35.32 -30.59
CA GLN A 443 -0.64 -34.08 -30.12
C GLN A 443 -1.63 -32.92 -30.06
N LYS A 444 -2.58 -32.84 -31.00
CA LYS A 444 -3.65 -31.84 -30.99
C LYS A 444 -4.54 -31.96 -29.75
N GLN A 445 -4.95 -33.17 -29.38
CA GLN A 445 -5.76 -33.42 -28.18
C GLN A 445 -4.99 -33.10 -26.89
N GLU A 446 -3.70 -33.45 -26.81
CA GLU A 446 -2.87 -33.14 -25.64
C GLU A 446 -2.72 -31.62 -25.44
N LEU A 447 -2.59 -30.88 -26.53
CA LEU A 447 -2.48 -29.42 -26.54
C LEU A 447 -3.79 -28.72 -26.20
N GLU A 448 -4.92 -29.17 -26.75
CA GLU A 448 -6.25 -28.68 -26.37
C GLU A 448 -6.45 -28.79 -24.85
N GLY A 449 -6.02 -29.91 -24.24
CA GLY A 449 -6.04 -30.07 -22.79
C GLY A 449 -5.07 -29.14 -22.01
N LYS A 450 -3.90 -28.81 -22.57
CA LYS A 450 -2.97 -27.82 -21.97
C LYS A 450 -3.54 -26.39 -22.07
N ILE A 451 -4.16 -26.06 -23.20
CA ILE A 451 -4.85 -24.78 -23.44
C ILE A 451 -6.00 -24.61 -22.46
N GLU A 452 -6.85 -25.62 -22.27
CA GLU A 452 -7.94 -25.57 -21.30
C GLU A 452 -7.43 -25.36 -19.87
N LYS A 453 -6.33 -26.03 -19.47
CA LYS A 453 -5.73 -25.84 -18.14
C LYS A 453 -5.19 -24.42 -17.95
N LEU A 454 -4.57 -23.84 -18.97
CA LEU A 454 -4.11 -22.45 -18.91
C LEU A 454 -5.27 -21.46 -18.87
N GLN A 455 -6.35 -21.70 -19.63
CA GLN A 455 -7.57 -20.89 -19.57
C GLN A 455 -8.29 -21.01 -18.23
N MET A 456 -8.28 -22.19 -17.60
CA MET A 456 -8.74 -22.37 -16.23
C MET A 456 -7.87 -21.58 -15.26
N ARG A 457 -6.53 -21.64 -15.41
CA ARG A 457 -5.60 -20.85 -14.58
C ARG A 457 -5.84 -19.34 -14.69
N ILE A 458 -6.12 -18.85 -15.90
CA ILE A 458 -6.50 -17.44 -16.14
C ILE A 458 -7.82 -17.13 -15.42
N ARG A 459 -8.84 -17.99 -15.51
CA ARG A 459 -10.12 -17.82 -14.80
C ARG A 459 -9.99 -17.87 -13.28
N ASP A 460 -9.17 -18.78 -12.75
CA ASP A 460 -8.91 -18.90 -11.31
C ASP A 460 -8.22 -17.64 -10.78
N LEU A 461 -7.28 -17.08 -11.56
CA LEU A 461 -6.62 -15.81 -11.23
C LEU A 461 -7.55 -14.59 -11.29
N THR A 462 -8.71 -14.69 -11.97
CA THR A 462 -9.69 -13.59 -12.08
C THR A 462 -10.92 -13.76 -11.20
N SER A 463 -11.08 -14.86 -10.45
CA SER A 463 -12.29 -15.11 -9.66
C SER A 463 -11.96 -15.40 -8.20
N THR A 464 -11.96 -14.37 -7.36
CA THR A 464 -11.94 -14.53 -5.88
C THR A 464 -12.67 -13.34 -5.25
N PRO A 465 -13.62 -13.50 -4.30
CA PRO A 465 -14.53 -12.43 -3.88
C PRO A 465 -13.95 -11.47 -2.83
N ALA A 466 -14.29 -10.18 -2.91
CA ALA A 466 -13.79 -9.11 -2.02
C ALA A 466 -14.77 -8.68 -0.91
N GLY A 467 -14.21 -8.17 0.19
CA GLY A 467 -14.87 -7.32 1.17
C GLY A 467 -14.46 -5.85 0.98
N SER A 468 -15.38 -4.92 1.22
CA SER A 468 -15.21 -3.48 0.98
C SER A 468 -14.43 -2.77 2.10
N GLY A 469 -13.25 -2.22 1.83
CA GLY A 469 -12.64 -1.21 2.71
C GLY A 469 -12.58 0.17 2.06
N ILE A 470 -13.05 1.17 2.81
CA ILE A 470 -13.27 2.54 2.36
C ILE A 470 -12.43 3.47 3.21
N TYR A 471 -11.48 4.20 2.62
CA TYR A 471 -10.81 5.31 3.29
C TYR A 471 -11.81 6.45 3.48
N ARG A 472 -12.33 6.60 4.71
CA ARG A 472 -13.20 7.72 5.09
C ARG A 472 -12.36 8.91 5.51
N ARG A 473 -12.68 10.09 4.96
CA ARG A 473 -12.04 11.37 5.30
C ARG A 473 -12.37 11.84 6.72
#